data_AF-A0A844Y836-F1
#
_entry.id   AF-A0A844Y836-F1
#
_cell.length_a   1.000
_cell.length_b   1.000
_cell.length_c   1.000
_cell.angle_alpha   90.00
_cell.angle_beta   90.00
_cell.angle_gamma   90.00
#
_symmetry.space_group_name_H-M   'P 1'
#
loop_
_entity.id
_entity.type
_entity.pdbx_description
1 polymer ?
#
loop_
_entity_poly.entity_id
_entity_poly.type
_entity_poly.pdbx_seq_one_letter_code
_entity_poly.pdbx_strand_id
1 'polypeptide(L)'
;MRALSFLLAFVALTLASAQPVAAQSILRDAETEAFLRDISEPLVEAAGLEPGNVDIVLINDPSVNAFVAGGQAVYIHSGLIEAADSANEVQGVIAHELGHITGGHVVRFGEGMKAASGITLLSLLAGIGAALAGAGDAAMAAMMMGQRAAMGQFLAFTRVQESSADMAGAQYLADAGITGRGSLSFFGKLQNREYRYGYSQSDDAAFTRTHPLSGDRISALRGVYEKDPAWDAPLNPEWESEFARVKAKLKGYIAEPRYTFRDYPQTDQTVPARYARAYAYHKTAQVDRALAETDSLLAVDPDDPYFLELKGQVLLESGRPEEALAPLRKATELTLSDPLISSMFGHALIATEDKSHFEEAEQVLRASVTRDRYNPFAWYQLGMVYAAQGDLPRARLASAEQQVMSRQYAMALRSAQAAEAGLPDGSPDWLRAQDVGMQARALLEQQMDKR
;
A
#
# COMPACT_ATOMS: atom_id res chain seq x y z
N MET A 1 -46.74 17.62 -2.55
CA MET A 1 -45.51 18.32 -2.08
C MET A 1 -44.66 17.47 -1.14
N ARG A 2 -45.21 16.82 -0.09
CA ARG A 2 -44.42 15.97 0.84
C ARG A 2 -43.71 14.77 0.20
N ALA A 3 -44.31 14.09 -0.79
CA ALA A 3 -43.68 12.96 -1.48
C ALA A 3 -42.47 13.37 -2.36
N LEU A 4 -42.50 14.58 -2.93
CA LEU A 4 -41.40 15.13 -3.73
C LEU A 4 -40.21 15.52 -2.84
N SER A 5 -40.49 16.03 -1.64
CA SER A 5 -39.47 16.34 -0.62
C SER A 5 -38.77 15.10 -0.06
N PHE A 6 -39.49 13.97 0.10
CA PHE A 6 -38.89 12.68 0.49
C PHE A 6 -38.02 12.08 -0.61
N LEU A 7 -38.43 12.18 -1.87
CA LEU A 7 -37.63 11.71 -3.01
C LEU A 7 -36.34 12.53 -3.16
N LEU A 8 -36.42 13.86 -3.00
CA LEU A 8 -35.25 14.75 -3.05
C LEU A 8 -34.30 14.56 -1.86
N ALA A 9 -34.82 14.29 -0.65
CA ALA A 9 -33.99 13.94 0.50
C ALA A 9 -33.30 12.58 0.33
N PHE A 10 -33.98 11.59 -0.26
CA PHE A 10 -33.40 10.27 -0.55
C PHE A 10 -32.31 10.34 -1.61
N VAL A 11 -32.51 11.14 -2.68
CA VAL A 11 -31.50 11.38 -3.72
C VAL A 11 -30.32 12.21 -3.20
N ALA A 12 -30.55 13.16 -2.30
CA ALA A 12 -29.47 13.92 -1.66
C ALA A 12 -28.62 13.06 -0.70
N LEU A 13 -29.23 12.08 -0.01
CA LEU A 13 -28.50 11.12 0.84
C LEU A 13 -27.73 10.07 0.04
N THR A 14 -28.19 9.68 -1.16
CA THR A 14 -27.46 8.74 -2.03
C THR A 14 -26.33 9.41 -2.83
N LEU A 15 -26.41 10.72 -3.07
CA LEU A 15 -25.33 11.48 -3.73
C LEU A 15 -24.23 11.95 -2.76
N ALA A 16 -24.46 11.91 -1.45
CA ALA A 16 -23.49 12.30 -0.44
C ALA A 16 -22.48 11.18 -0.05
N SER A 17 -22.67 9.94 -0.53
CA SER A 17 -21.83 8.78 -0.15
C SER A 17 -20.80 8.38 -1.21
N ALA A 18 -20.73 9.07 -2.34
CA ALA A 18 -19.68 8.89 -3.34
C ALA A 18 -18.75 10.09 -3.33
N GLN A 19 -18.01 10.29 -2.23
CA GLN A 19 -16.74 10.99 -2.35
C GLN A 19 -15.91 10.19 -3.37
N PRO A 20 -15.31 10.82 -4.40
CA PRO A 20 -14.28 10.13 -5.14
C PRO A 20 -13.27 9.68 -4.08
N VAL A 21 -13.08 8.37 -3.93
CA VAL A 21 -11.86 7.86 -3.31
C VAL A 21 -10.78 8.52 -4.13
N ALA A 22 -10.14 9.56 -3.57
CA ALA A 22 -8.90 10.07 -4.12
C ALA A 22 -8.07 8.80 -4.33
N ALA A 23 -7.66 8.54 -5.58
CA ALA A 23 -6.90 7.34 -5.88
C ALA A 23 -5.68 7.40 -4.97
N GLN A 24 -5.74 6.67 -3.85
CA GLN A 24 -4.70 6.61 -2.86
C GLN A 24 -3.49 6.09 -3.63
N SER A 25 -2.49 6.95 -3.81
CA SER A 25 -1.36 6.60 -4.65
C SER A 25 -0.53 5.59 -3.89
N ILE A 26 -0.40 4.39 -4.46
CA ILE A 26 0.59 3.42 -3.98
C ILE A 26 1.95 4.11 -4.03
N LEU A 27 2.66 4.11 -2.90
CA LEU A 27 4.01 4.63 -2.82
C LEU A 27 4.95 3.48 -3.15
N ARG A 28 5.51 3.51 -4.36
CA ARG A 28 6.50 2.56 -4.82
C ARG A 28 7.90 3.09 -4.48
N ASP A 29 8.68 2.32 -3.74
CA ASP A 29 10.03 2.68 -3.31
C ASP A 29 10.84 1.41 -3.03
N ALA A 30 12.00 1.25 -3.68
CA ALA A 30 12.77 0.00 -3.65
C ALA A 30 13.19 -0.41 -2.24
N GLU A 31 13.71 0.54 -1.47
CA GLU A 31 14.15 0.32 -0.10
C GLU A 31 12.98 0.04 0.85
N THR A 32 11.92 0.82 0.76
CA THR A 32 10.78 0.70 1.67
C THR A 32 10.04 -0.61 1.41
N GLU A 33 9.89 -1.01 0.15
CA GLU A 33 9.32 -2.32 -0.23
C GLU A 33 10.22 -3.46 0.25
N ALA A 34 11.55 -3.32 0.12
CA ALA A 34 12.49 -4.32 0.63
C ALA A 34 12.41 -4.45 2.15
N PHE A 35 12.51 -3.35 2.87
CA PHE A 35 12.38 -3.32 4.32
C PHE A 35 11.06 -3.94 4.79
N LEU A 36 9.93 -3.54 4.22
CA LEU A 36 8.61 -4.07 4.61
C LEU A 36 8.50 -5.56 4.35
N ARG A 37 9.02 -6.05 3.22
CA ARG A 37 9.09 -7.48 2.93
C ARG A 37 9.94 -8.19 3.98
N ASP A 38 11.16 -7.71 4.24
CA ASP A 38 12.13 -8.37 5.09
C ASP A 38 11.67 -8.44 6.57
N ILE A 39 11.01 -7.39 7.10
CA ILE A 39 10.43 -7.45 8.45
C ILE A 39 9.16 -8.31 8.54
N SER A 40 8.48 -8.53 7.41
CA SER A 40 7.24 -9.29 7.35
C SER A 40 7.45 -10.78 7.10
N GLU A 41 8.53 -11.15 6.40
CA GLU A 41 8.78 -12.52 5.94
C GLU A 41 8.71 -13.57 7.07
N PRO A 42 9.36 -13.38 8.24
CA PRO A 42 9.22 -14.34 9.35
C PRO A 42 7.79 -14.48 9.87
N LEU A 43 6.99 -13.40 9.81
CA LEU A 43 5.59 -13.41 10.24
C LEU A 43 4.70 -14.10 9.21
N VAL A 44 4.99 -13.92 7.91
CA VAL A 44 4.27 -14.59 6.82
C VAL A 44 4.53 -16.10 6.89
N GLU A 45 5.77 -16.52 7.10
CA GLU A 45 6.11 -17.93 7.32
C GLU A 45 5.43 -18.51 8.56
N ALA A 46 5.46 -17.78 9.69
CA ALA A 46 4.78 -18.17 10.93
C ALA A 46 3.24 -18.26 10.74
N ALA A 47 2.66 -17.46 9.85
CA ALA A 47 1.26 -17.55 9.47
C ALA A 47 0.92 -18.76 8.58
N GLY A 48 1.92 -19.56 8.19
CA GLY A 48 1.75 -20.70 7.28
C GLY A 48 1.50 -20.29 5.83
N LEU A 49 1.90 -19.07 5.47
CA LEU A 49 1.79 -18.52 4.12
C LEU A 49 3.18 -18.52 3.45
N GLU A 50 3.20 -18.54 2.12
CA GLU A 50 4.46 -18.36 1.38
C GLU A 50 4.77 -16.86 1.25
N PRO A 51 5.97 -16.39 1.61
CA PRO A 51 6.36 -14.97 1.50
C PRO A 51 6.09 -14.35 0.13
N GLY A 52 6.32 -15.11 -0.95
CA GLY A 52 6.07 -14.65 -2.33
C GLY A 52 4.60 -14.48 -2.72
N ASN A 53 3.66 -14.91 -1.86
CA ASN A 53 2.21 -14.80 -2.11
C ASN A 53 1.54 -13.73 -1.25
N VAL A 54 2.28 -13.04 -0.36
CA VAL A 54 1.74 -11.95 0.46
C VAL A 54 2.37 -10.62 0.04
N ASP A 55 1.55 -9.75 -0.54
CA ASP A 55 2.00 -8.41 -0.92
C ASP A 55 1.90 -7.44 0.27
N ILE A 56 2.98 -6.74 0.60
CA ILE A 56 2.95 -5.61 1.53
C ILE A 56 3.01 -4.31 0.73
N VAL A 57 1.92 -3.54 0.74
CA VAL A 57 1.74 -2.37 -0.13
C VAL A 57 1.68 -1.09 0.69
N LEU A 58 2.59 -0.16 0.44
CA LEU A 58 2.57 1.16 1.06
C LEU A 58 1.62 2.11 0.31
N ILE A 59 0.74 2.76 1.06
CA ILE A 59 -0.22 3.74 0.57
C ILE A 59 0.21 5.13 1.05
N ASN A 60 0.29 6.08 0.11
CA ASN A 60 0.55 7.48 0.45
C ASN A 60 -0.71 8.14 1.05
N ASP A 61 -0.91 7.90 2.34
CA ASP A 61 -2.00 8.48 3.12
C ASP A 61 -1.48 8.83 4.52
N PRO A 62 -1.59 10.10 4.96
CA PRO A 62 -1.08 10.54 6.25
C PRO A 62 -1.87 10.01 7.45
N SER A 63 -3.02 9.36 7.23
CA SER A 63 -3.76 8.69 8.31
C SER A 63 -3.03 7.44 8.81
N VAL A 64 -3.19 7.13 10.10
CA VAL A 64 -2.64 5.90 10.67
C VAL A 64 -3.63 4.77 10.42
N ASN A 65 -3.31 3.90 9.48
CA ASN A 65 -4.13 2.74 9.16
C ASN A 65 -3.30 1.62 8.52
N ALA A 66 -3.78 0.41 8.67
CA ALA A 66 -3.44 -0.74 7.83
C ALA A 66 -4.72 -1.54 7.58
N PHE A 67 -4.74 -2.33 6.52
CA PHE A 67 -5.88 -3.21 6.21
C PHE A 67 -5.50 -4.30 5.21
N VAL A 68 -6.29 -5.36 5.18
CA VAL A 68 -6.20 -6.42 4.16
C VAL A 68 -7.23 -6.20 3.06
N ALA A 69 -6.83 -6.34 1.80
CA ALA A 69 -7.76 -6.40 0.67
C ALA A 69 -7.25 -7.33 -0.44
N GLY A 70 -8.12 -7.71 -1.38
CA GLY A 70 -7.71 -8.43 -2.59
C GLY A 70 -7.25 -9.88 -2.40
N GLY A 71 -7.35 -10.45 -1.18
CA GLY A 71 -6.93 -11.81 -0.87
C GLY A 71 -5.76 -11.81 0.12
N GLN A 72 -4.53 -11.76 -0.40
CA GLN A 72 -3.30 -11.86 0.37
C GLN A 72 -2.44 -10.60 0.22
N ALA A 73 -3.04 -9.42 0.38
CA ALA A 73 -2.30 -8.16 0.37
C ALA A 73 -2.60 -7.36 1.64
N VAL A 74 -1.54 -6.93 2.32
CA VAL A 74 -1.57 -6.03 3.47
C VAL A 74 -1.22 -4.62 2.98
N TYR A 75 -2.15 -3.70 3.15
CA TYR A 75 -1.97 -2.29 2.81
C TYR A 75 -1.61 -1.51 4.07
N ILE A 76 -0.52 -0.77 4.04
CA ILE A 76 -0.03 0.05 5.14
C ILE A 76 -0.06 1.50 4.71
N HIS A 77 -0.63 2.40 5.52
CA HIS A 77 -0.56 3.83 5.23
C HIS A 77 0.78 4.43 5.66
N SER A 78 1.30 5.42 4.93
CA SER A 78 2.53 6.13 5.30
C SER A 78 2.44 6.82 6.66
N GLY A 79 1.24 7.25 7.07
CA GLY A 79 0.97 7.77 8.40
C GLY A 79 1.26 6.76 9.52
N LEU A 80 1.11 5.44 9.27
CA LEU A 80 1.46 4.40 10.23
C LEU A 80 2.96 4.35 10.47
N ILE A 81 3.77 4.36 9.40
CA ILE A 81 5.24 4.36 9.50
C ILE A 81 5.74 5.62 10.23
N GLU A 82 5.13 6.78 9.96
CA GLU A 82 5.44 8.02 10.67
C GLU A 82 5.08 7.95 12.17
N ALA A 83 4.01 7.24 12.53
CA ALA A 83 3.52 7.10 13.90
C ALA A 83 4.25 6.04 14.74
N ALA A 84 4.82 5.02 14.08
CA ALA A 84 5.57 3.96 14.72
C ALA A 84 6.94 4.48 15.22
N ASP A 85 7.42 3.98 16.35
CA ASP A 85 8.75 4.33 16.90
C ASP A 85 9.79 3.23 16.69
N SER A 86 9.38 2.06 16.18
CA SER A 86 10.28 0.92 15.96
C SER A 86 9.77 0.02 14.83
N ALA A 87 10.65 -0.78 14.25
CA ALA A 87 10.27 -1.84 13.30
C ALA A 87 9.32 -2.85 13.97
N ASN A 88 9.58 -3.18 15.24
CA ASN A 88 8.74 -4.09 16.01
C ASN A 88 7.28 -3.60 16.21
N GLU A 89 7.03 -2.29 16.26
CA GLU A 89 5.66 -1.75 16.24
C GLU A 89 4.96 -2.01 14.90
N VAL A 90 5.67 -1.86 13.78
CA VAL A 90 5.14 -2.16 12.44
C VAL A 90 4.87 -3.66 12.29
N GLN A 91 5.79 -4.51 12.77
CA GLN A 91 5.62 -5.96 12.82
C GLN A 91 4.38 -6.39 13.61
N GLY A 92 4.10 -5.72 14.74
CA GLY A 92 2.89 -5.96 15.52
C GLY A 92 1.61 -5.71 14.72
N VAL A 93 1.57 -4.66 13.90
CA VAL A 93 0.43 -4.38 13.02
C VAL A 93 0.37 -5.39 11.87
N ILE A 94 1.50 -5.70 11.22
CA ILE A 94 1.53 -6.69 10.13
C ILE A 94 1.03 -8.05 10.63
N ALA A 95 1.46 -8.50 11.82
CA ALA A 95 1.01 -9.76 12.41
C ALA A 95 -0.52 -9.78 12.63
N HIS A 96 -1.10 -8.65 13.07
CA HIS A 96 -2.55 -8.49 13.20
C HIS A 96 -3.27 -8.59 11.84
N GLU A 97 -2.75 -7.90 10.82
CA GLU A 97 -3.32 -7.97 9.46
C GLU A 97 -3.19 -9.38 8.84
N LEU A 98 -2.09 -10.09 9.08
CA LEU A 98 -1.96 -11.49 8.69
C LEU A 98 -3.03 -12.37 9.37
N GLY A 99 -3.40 -12.07 10.61
CA GLY A 99 -4.52 -12.70 11.30
C GLY A 99 -5.86 -12.50 10.59
N HIS A 100 -6.07 -11.33 9.95
CA HIS A 100 -7.24 -11.11 9.09
C HIS A 100 -7.21 -11.91 7.78
N ILE A 101 -6.02 -12.12 7.19
CA ILE A 101 -5.83 -12.95 6.00
C ILE A 101 -6.16 -14.41 6.33
N THR A 102 -5.49 -14.99 7.33
CA THR A 102 -5.64 -16.41 7.69
C THR A 102 -7.00 -16.73 8.27
N GLY A 103 -7.62 -15.79 9.00
CA GLY A 103 -8.99 -15.88 9.49
C GLY A 103 -10.06 -15.76 8.40
N GLY A 104 -9.68 -15.35 7.17
CA GLY A 104 -10.60 -15.13 6.06
C GLY A 104 -11.60 -14.00 6.32
N HIS A 105 -11.25 -13.03 7.16
CA HIS A 105 -12.18 -12.01 7.66
C HIS A 105 -12.74 -11.13 6.53
N VAL A 106 -11.92 -10.82 5.52
CA VAL A 106 -12.34 -10.04 4.34
C VAL A 106 -13.40 -10.78 3.51
N VAL A 107 -13.21 -12.09 3.29
CA VAL A 107 -14.15 -12.92 2.53
C VAL A 107 -15.46 -13.12 3.31
N ARG A 108 -15.37 -13.23 4.64
CA ARG A 108 -16.50 -13.45 5.54
C ARG A 108 -17.27 -12.19 5.92
N PHE A 109 -16.81 -11.01 5.50
CA PHE A 109 -17.50 -9.75 5.77
C PHE A 109 -18.99 -9.76 5.35
N GLY A 110 -19.30 -10.42 4.23
CA GLY A 110 -20.67 -10.60 3.76
C GLY A 110 -21.58 -11.39 4.71
N GLU A 111 -21.04 -12.27 5.55
CA GLU A 111 -21.80 -13.04 6.55
C GLU A 111 -22.37 -12.11 7.62
N GLY A 112 -21.55 -11.22 8.17
CA GLY A 112 -21.96 -10.23 9.16
C GLY A 112 -22.99 -9.25 8.60
N MET A 113 -22.77 -8.77 7.38
CA MET A 113 -23.70 -7.86 6.68
C MET A 113 -25.06 -8.52 6.43
N LYS A 114 -25.08 -9.79 6.04
CA LYS A 114 -26.30 -10.56 5.79
C LYS A 114 -27.12 -10.77 7.06
N ALA A 115 -26.48 -11.08 8.19
CA ALA A 115 -27.15 -11.23 9.48
C ALA A 115 -27.81 -9.91 9.94
N ALA A 116 -27.08 -8.79 9.87
CA ALA A 116 -27.60 -7.46 10.21
C ALA A 116 -28.74 -7.01 9.28
N SER A 117 -28.62 -7.29 7.98
CA SER A 117 -29.67 -7.01 7.00
C SER A 117 -30.94 -7.82 7.26
N GLY A 118 -30.80 -9.08 7.70
CA GLY A 118 -31.92 -9.92 8.11
C GLY A 118 -32.71 -9.33 9.29
N ILE A 119 -32.02 -8.84 10.32
CA ILE A 119 -32.65 -8.16 11.46
C ILE A 119 -33.39 -6.90 10.98
N THR A 120 -32.73 -6.09 10.15
CA THR A 120 -33.33 -4.86 9.60
C THR A 120 -34.61 -5.15 8.81
N LEU A 121 -34.60 -6.17 7.96
CA LEU A 121 -35.76 -6.59 7.17
C LEU A 121 -36.91 -7.07 8.06
N LEU A 122 -36.62 -7.90 9.07
CA LEU A 122 -37.62 -8.39 10.03
C LEU A 122 -38.24 -7.23 10.80
N SER A 123 -37.44 -6.27 11.27
CA SER A 123 -37.93 -5.09 11.99
C SER A 123 -38.74 -4.15 11.10
N LEU A 124 -38.40 -4.02 9.82
CA LEU A 124 -39.22 -3.30 8.84
C LEU A 124 -40.58 -3.97 8.66
N LEU A 125 -40.61 -5.29 8.48
CA LEU A 125 -41.86 -6.06 8.34
C LEU A 125 -42.74 -5.95 9.60
N ALA A 126 -42.13 -6.06 10.79
CA ALA A 126 -42.83 -5.88 12.06
C ALA A 126 -43.37 -4.45 12.22
N GLY A 127 -42.59 -3.44 11.82
CA GLY A 127 -43.01 -2.04 11.83
C GLY A 127 -44.19 -1.78 10.88
N ILE A 128 -44.16 -2.32 9.66
CA ILE A 128 -45.30 -2.24 8.72
C ILE A 128 -46.54 -2.91 9.32
N GLY A 129 -46.38 -4.11 9.91
CA GLY A 129 -47.49 -4.81 10.58
C GLY A 129 -48.13 -3.99 11.70
N ALA A 130 -47.32 -3.36 12.55
CA ALA A 130 -47.79 -2.48 13.62
C ALA A 130 -48.47 -1.21 13.09
N ALA A 131 -47.95 -0.61 12.02
CA ALA A 131 -48.54 0.57 11.39
C ALA A 131 -49.92 0.26 10.79
N LEU A 132 -50.06 -0.88 10.10
CA LEU A 132 -51.33 -1.35 9.54
C LEU A 132 -52.36 -1.68 10.64
N ALA A 133 -51.90 -2.07 11.83
CA ALA A 133 -52.74 -2.28 13.02
C ALA A 133 -53.09 -0.96 13.76
N GLY A 134 -52.72 0.20 13.22
CA GLY A 134 -53.02 1.52 13.80
C GLY A 134 -52.03 1.98 14.89
N ALA A 135 -50.94 1.25 15.12
CA ALA A 135 -49.94 1.56 16.14
C ALA A 135 -48.69 2.22 15.53
N GLY A 136 -48.86 3.44 14.98
CA GLY A 136 -47.79 4.18 14.29
C GLY A 136 -46.54 4.44 15.13
N ASP A 137 -46.70 4.78 16.41
CA ASP A 137 -45.57 5.00 17.31
C ASP A 137 -44.81 3.70 17.62
N ALA A 138 -45.54 2.59 17.78
CA ALA A 138 -44.95 1.27 17.96
C ALA A 138 -44.22 0.79 16.69
N ALA A 139 -44.72 1.15 15.50
CA ALA A 139 -44.06 0.87 14.24
C ALA A 139 -42.69 1.56 14.15
N MET A 140 -42.64 2.85 14.47
CA MET A 140 -41.38 3.61 14.49
C MET A 140 -40.41 3.08 15.55
N ALA A 141 -40.89 2.77 16.75
CA ALA A 141 -40.08 2.19 17.81
C ALA A 141 -39.49 0.83 17.39
N ALA A 142 -40.27 -0.04 16.75
CA ALA A 142 -39.82 -1.34 16.26
C ALA A 142 -38.73 -1.21 15.18
N MET A 143 -38.89 -0.26 14.24
CA MET A 143 -37.88 0.00 13.21
C MET A 143 -36.56 0.52 13.81
N MET A 144 -36.64 1.48 14.74
CA MET A 144 -35.44 2.02 15.42
C MET A 144 -34.73 0.97 16.28
N MET A 145 -35.48 0.19 17.07
CA MET A 145 -34.94 -0.94 17.84
C MET A 145 -34.29 -1.97 16.92
N GLY A 146 -34.91 -2.24 15.77
CA GLY A 146 -34.37 -3.11 14.74
C GLY A 146 -33.03 -2.66 14.19
N GLN A 147 -32.91 -1.38 13.83
CA GLN A 147 -31.65 -0.80 13.37
C GLN A 147 -30.56 -0.90 14.45
N ARG A 148 -30.90 -0.62 15.71
CA ARG A 148 -29.96 -0.74 16.82
C ARG A 148 -29.51 -2.18 17.05
N ALA A 149 -30.44 -3.14 16.98
CA ALA A 149 -30.13 -4.56 17.09
C ALA A 149 -29.26 -5.06 15.92
N ALA A 150 -29.58 -4.65 14.69
CA ALA A 150 -28.79 -4.96 13.50
C ALA A 150 -27.35 -4.42 13.62
N MET A 151 -27.21 -3.18 14.08
CA MET A 151 -25.90 -2.57 14.33
C MET A 151 -25.13 -3.33 15.43
N GLY A 152 -25.78 -3.61 16.56
CA GLY A 152 -25.18 -4.38 17.66
C GLY A 152 -24.70 -5.76 17.20
N GLN A 153 -25.46 -6.43 16.33
CA GLN A 153 -25.08 -7.72 15.74
C GLN A 153 -23.84 -7.60 14.84
N PHE A 154 -23.77 -6.56 14.00
CA PHE A 154 -22.62 -6.33 13.13
C PHE A 154 -21.36 -6.00 13.94
N LEU A 155 -21.47 -5.13 14.95
CA LEU A 155 -20.35 -4.79 15.84
C LEU A 155 -19.88 -5.99 16.67
N ALA A 156 -20.80 -6.85 17.11
CA ALA A 156 -20.43 -8.10 17.79
C ALA A 156 -19.66 -9.03 16.84
N PHE A 157 -20.09 -9.14 15.58
CA PHE A 157 -19.37 -9.91 14.56
C PHE A 157 -17.94 -9.39 14.35
N THR A 158 -17.76 -8.07 14.19
CA THR A 158 -16.41 -7.49 13.99
C THR A 158 -15.51 -7.68 15.20
N ARG A 159 -16.01 -7.51 16.44
CA ARG A 159 -15.22 -7.76 17.66
C ARG A 159 -14.66 -9.17 17.75
N VAL A 160 -15.40 -10.18 17.27
CA VAL A 160 -14.90 -11.56 17.23
C VAL A 160 -13.73 -11.67 16.25
N GLN A 161 -13.82 -11.04 15.08
CA GLN A 161 -12.75 -11.02 14.08
C GLN A 161 -11.50 -10.29 14.60
N GLU A 162 -11.67 -9.19 15.34
CA GLU A 162 -10.57 -8.47 15.97
C GLU A 162 -9.86 -9.33 17.02
N SER A 163 -10.63 -10.00 17.88
CA SER A 163 -10.05 -10.87 18.91
C SER A 163 -9.36 -12.11 18.32
N SER A 164 -9.87 -12.67 17.21
CA SER A 164 -9.19 -13.78 16.54
C SER A 164 -7.92 -13.31 15.83
N ALA A 165 -7.94 -12.14 15.18
CA ALA A 165 -6.76 -11.53 14.55
C ALA A 165 -5.67 -11.20 15.59
N ASP A 166 -6.04 -10.64 16.74
CA ASP A 166 -5.13 -10.38 17.87
C ASP A 166 -4.41 -11.65 18.33
N MET A 167 -5.16 -12.73 18.56
CA MET A 167 -4.59 -13.99 19.05
C MET A 167 -3.75 -14.70 17.98
N ALA A 168 -4.17 -14.66 16.72
CA ALA A 168 -3.39 -15.18 15.61
C ALA A 168 -2.08 -14.39 15.43
N GLY A 169 -2.15 -13.06 15.42
CA GLY A 169 -0.97 -12.19 15.32
C GLY A 169 -0.02 -12.38 16.51
N ALA A 170 -0.56 -12.57 17.72
CA ALA A 170 0.26 -12.90 18.88
C ALA A 170 0.98 -14.25 18.72
N GLN A 171 0.30 -15.25 18.16
CA GLN A 171 0.90 -16.54 17.83
C GLN A 171 1.99 -16.41 16.75
N TYR A 172 1.77 -15.60 15.70
CA TYR A 172 2.77 -15.40 14.64
C TYR A 172 4.04 -14.71 15.14
N LEU A 173 3.90 -13.71 16.01
CA LEU A 173 5.02 -13.08 16.69
C LEU A 173 5.79 -14.09 17.53
N ALA A 174 5.09 -14.92 18.31
CA ALA A 174 5.67 -15.97 19.14
C ALA A 174 6.45 -17.00 18.31
N ASP A 175 5.85 -17.53 17.26
CA ASP A 175 6.44 -18.55 16.38
C ASP A 175 7.64 -18.01 15.59
N ALA A 176 7.61 -16.71 15.23
CA ALA A 176 8.75 -16.02 14.63
C ALA A 176 9.84 -15.62 15.65
N GLY A 177 9.61 -15.82 16.95
CA GLY A 177 10.53 -15.40 18.02
C GLY A 177 10.66 -13.88 18.16
N ILE A 178 9.66 -13.12 17.71
CA ILE A 178 9.63 -11.66 17.73
C ILE A 178 8.81 -11.20 18.95
N THR A 179 9.38 -10.29 19.74
CA THR A 179 8.71 -9.78 20.95
C THR A 179 7.39 -9.06 20.61
N GLY A 180 6.34 -9.33 21.40
CA GLY A 180 5.04 -8.65 21.30
C GLY A 180 4.98 -7.24 21.90
N ARG A 181 6.11 -6.71 22.38
CA ARG A 181 6.18 -5.36 23.00
C ARG A 181 5.77 -4.25 22.05
N GLY A 182 6.18 -4.32 20.79
CA GLY A 182 5.82 -3.36 19.75
C GLY A 182 4.33 -3.33 19.48
N SER A 183 3.67 -4.49 19.41
CA SER A 183 2.21 -4.59 19.29
C SER A 183 1.49 -3.82 20.41
N LEU A 184 1.84 -4.10 21.68
CA LEU A 184 1.25 -3.39 22.82
C LEU A 184 1.55 -1.88 22.82
N SER A 185 2.78 -1.50 22.47
CA SER A 185 3.20 -0.10 22.39
C SER A 185 2.38 0.66 21.35
N PHE A 186 2.28 0.12 20.14
CA PHE A 186 1.57 0.75 19.04
C PHE A 186 0.06 0.81 19.29
N PHE A 187 -0.55 -0.29 19.77
CA PHE A 187 -1.97 -0.30 20.12
C PHE A 187 -2.29 0.67 21.26
N GLY A 188 -1.39 0.81 22.23
CA GLY A 188 -1.48 1.85 23.26
C GLY A 188 -1.45 3.28 22.67
N LYS A 189 -0.63 3.54 21.64
CA LYS A 189 -0.63 4.83 20.93
C LYS A 189 -1.94 5.09 20.20
N LEU A 190 -2.48 4.08 19.52
CA LEU A 190 -3.76 4.18 18.84
C LEU A 190 -4.89 4.49 19.83
N GLN A 191 -4.97 3.73 20.93
CA GLN A 191 -5.94 3.98 22.00
C GLN A 191 -5.81 5.40 22.59
N ASN A 192 -4.58 5.86 22.83
CA ASN A 192 -4.35 7.22 23.32
C ASN A 192 -4.76 8.30 22.31
N ARG A 193 -4.57 8.06 21.01
CA ARG A 193 -5.08 8.95 19.96
C ARG A 193 -6.60 8.99 19.99
N GLU A 194 -7.27 7.84 20.12
CA GLU A 194 -8.73 7.78 20.21
C GLU A 194 -9.25 8.64 21.37
N TYR A 195 -8.64 8.54 22.56
CA TYR A 195 -8.99 9.38 23.70
C TYR A 195 -8.81 10.88 23.43
N ARG A 196 -7.71 11.28 22.78
CA ARG A 196 -7.42 12.69 22.46
C ARG A 196 -8.39 13.30 21.45
N TYR A 197 -8.87 12.51 20.50
CA TYR A 197 -9.87 12.96 19.53
C TYR A 197 -11.31 12.93 20.07
N GLY A 198 -11.50 12.59 21.36
CA GLY A 198 -12.80 12.55 22.00
C GLY A 198 -13.67 11.38 21.53
N TYR A 199 -13.08 10.35 20.93
CA TYR A 199 -13.80 9.14 20.58
C TYR A 199 -14.16 8.39 21.85
N SER A 200 -15.47 8.20 22.07
CA SER A 200 -15.95 7.33 23.13
C SER A 200 -15.60 5.87 22.80
N GLN A 201 -15.23 5.09 23.83
CA GLN A 201 -15.11 3.64 23.71
C GLN A 201 -16.49 2.93 23.70
N SER A 202 -17.60 3.68 23.77
CA SER A 202 -18.96 3.14 23.63
C SER A 202 -19.20 2.54 22.25
N ASP A 203 -20.00 1.47 22.19
CA ASP A 203 -20.36 0.72 20.97
C ASP A 203 -20.80 1.63 19.80
N ASP A 204 -21.49 2.74 20.07
CA ASP A 204 -22.03 3.65 19.05
C ASP A 204 -20.95 4.42 18.25
N ALA A 205 -19.71 4.51 18.76
CA ALA A 205 -18.60 5.24 18.14
C ALA A 205 -17.61 4.32 17.39
N ALA A 206 -17.82 3.00 17.40
CA ALA A 206 -16.97 2.02 16.71
C ALA A 206 -17.18 2.02 15.18
N PHE A 207 -18.31 2.56 14.71
CA PHE A 207 -18.76 2.46 13.32
C PHE A 207 -17.83 3.10 12.28
N THR A 208 -17.07 4.15 12.63
CA THR A 208 -16.18 4.87 11.69
C THR A 208 -14.75 4.35 11.71
N ARG A 209 -14.49 3.22 12.39
CA ARG A 209 -13.16 2.68 12.64
C ARG A 209 -13.01 1.33 11.97
N THR A 210 -11.86 1.10 11.35
CA THR A 210 -11.49 -0.18 10.76
C THR A 210 -11.21 -1.20 11.87
N HIS A 211 -10.46 -0.80 12.92
CA HIS A 211 -10.09 -1.66 14.06
C HIS A 211 -10.27 -0.95 15.41
N PRO A 212 -11.46 -0.96 16.03
CA PRO A 212 -11.67 -0.36 17.35
C PRO A 212 -10.82 -1.04 18.43
N LEU A 213 -10.00 -0.27 19.15
CA LEU A 213 -9.15 -0.78 20.23
C LEU A 213 -9.80 -0.57 21.61
N SER A 214 -10.22 -1.66 22.24
CA SER A 214 -10.72 -1.65 23.62
C SER A 214 -9.60 -1.92 24.62
N GLY A 215 -9.78 -1.44 25.86
CA GLY A 215 -8.88 -1.80 26.97
C GLY A 215 -8.79 -3.31 27.20
N ASP A 216 -9.90 -4.03 26.97
CA ASP A 216 -9.97 -5.49 27.12
C ASP A 216 -9.07 -6.21 26.11
N ARG A 217 -9.02 -5.77 24.84
CA ARG A 217 -8.11 -6.34 23.82
C ARG A 217 -6.65 -6.18 24.22
N ILE A 218 -6.25 -4.98 24.62
CA ILE A 218 -4.88 -4.70 25.09
C ILE A 218 -4.54 -5.53 26.33
N SER A 219 -5.48 -5.67 27.27
CA SER A 219 -5.28 -6.50 28.47
C SER A 219 -5.16 -7.99 28.14
N ALA A 220 -5.94 -8.49 27.18
CA ALA A 220 -5.87 -9.87 26.72
C ALA A 220 -4.52 -10.16 26.05
N LEU A 221 -4.11 -9.32 25.10
CA LEU A 221 -2.82 -9.39 24.44
C LEU A 221 -1.65 -9.34 25.43
N ARG A 222 -1.71 -8.43 26.42
CA ARG A 222 -0.70 -8.36 27.49
C ARG A 222 -0.56 -9.69 28.22
N GLY A 223 -1.68 -10.33 28.58
CA GLY A 223 -1.68 -11.62 29.27
C GLY A 223 -1.14 -12.80 28.45
N VAL A 224 -1.09 -12.66 27.12
CA VAL A 224 -0.45 -13.60 26.19
C VAL A 224 1.03 -13.26 26.06
N TYR A 225 1.36 -12.03 25.66
CA TYR A 225 2.73 -11.61 25.38
C TYR A 225 3.66 -11.69 26.59
N GLU A 226 3.22 -11.33 27.80
CA GLU A 226 4.08 -11.37 28.99
C GLU A 226 4.49 -12.79 29.42
N LYS A 227 3.82 -13.82 28.90
CA LYS A 227 4.16 -15.24 29.15
C LYS A 227 4.96 -15.85 28.00
N ASP A 228 5.09 -15.12 26.90
CA ASP A 228 5.77 -15.59 25.72
C ASP A 228 7.29 -15.62 25.93
N PRO A 229 8.00 -16.69 25.52
CA PRO A 229 9.47 -16.75 25.63
C PRO A 229 10.19 -15.59 24.92
N ALA A 230 9.61 -15.04 23.85
CA ALA A 230 10.16 -13.91 23.11
C ALA A 230 9.86 -12.54 23.77
N TRP A 231 9.15 -12.47 24.91
CA TRP A 231 8.83 -11.21 25.57
C TRP A 231 10.07 -10.33 25.82
N ASP A 232 11.15 -10.94 26.32
CA ASP A 232 12.43 -10.28 26.59
C ASP A 232 13.44 -10.42 25.45
N ALA A 233 13.02 -10.94 24.28
CA ALA A 233 13.89 -10.98 23.11
C ALA A 233 14.31 -9.55 22.72
N PRO A 234 15.61 -9.32 22.45
CA PRO A 234 16.08 -8.03 21.97
C PRO A 234 15.50 -7.73 20.59
N LEU A 235 15.29 -6.44 20.30
CA LEU A 235 14.93 -6.01 18.95
C LEU A 235 16.08 -6.31 17.99
N ASN A 236 15.76 -6.64 16.74
CA ASN A 236 16.77 -6.81 15.71
C ASN A 236 17.38 -5.44 15.37
N PRO A 237 18.68 -5.20 15.64
CA PRO A 237 19.30 -3.89 15.43
C PRO A 237 19.34 -3.48 13.95
N GLU A 238 19.36 -4.43 13.02
CA GLU A 238 19.34 -4.17 11.58
C GLU A 238 17.98 -3.59 11.19
N TRP A 239 16.89 -4.30 11.49
CA TRP A 239 15.53 -3.82 11.20
C TRP A 239 15.23 -2.47 11.86
N GLU A 240 15.69 -2.24 13.09
CA GLU A 240 15.47 -0.96 13.77
C GLU A 240 16.27 0.20 13.12
N SER A 241 17.48 -0.08 12.65
CA SER A 241 18.29 0.89 11.89
C SER A 241 17.67 1.20 10.54
N GLU A 242 17.23 0.17 9.81
CA GLU A 242 16.53 0.31 8.52
C GLU A 242 15.21 1.05 8.67
N PHE A 243 14.43 0.75 9.71
CA PHE A 243 13.19 1.45 10.02
C PHE A 243 13.44 2.95 10.21
N ALA A 244 14.46 3.33 10.99
CA ALA A 244 14.80 4.73 11.18
C ALA A 244 15.17 5.42 9.85
N ARG A 245 15.91 4.72 8.98
CA ARG A 245 16.31 5.19 7.65
C ARG A 245 15.09 5.37 6.73
N VAL A 246 14.24 4.35 6.60
CA VAL A 246 13.00 4.36 5.80
C VAL A 246 12.03 5.43 6.30
N LYS A 247 11.82 5.55 7.61
CA LYS A 247 10.95 6.58 8.19
C LYS A 247 11.44 7.99 7.82
N ALA A 248 12.75 8.24 7.92
CA ALA A 248 13.33 9.52 7.57
C ALA A 248 13.29 9.81 6.06
N LYS A 249 13.55 8.80 5.23
CA LYS A 249 13.37 8.86 3.77
C LYS A 249 11.94 9.25 3.39
N LEU A 250 10.94 8.52 3.89
CA LEU A 250 9.53 8.81 3.63
C LEU A 250 9.14 10.22 4.10
N LYS A 251 9.66 10.66 5.25
CA LYS A 251 9.47 12.04 5.70
C LYS A 251 10.04 13.05 4.70
N GLY A 252 11.27 12.85 4.25
CA GLY A 252 11.91 13.71 3.25
C GLY A 252 11.17 13.74 1.92
N TYR A 253 10.68 12.60 1.48
CA TYR A 253 9.98 12.42 0.21
C TYR A 253 8.54 12.97 0.24
N ILE A 254 7.76 12.66 1.27
CA ILE A 254 6.32 12.97 1.33
C ILE A 254 6.07 14.35 1.94
N ALA A 255 6.72 14.68 3.05
CA ALA A 255 6.37 15.88 3.81
C ALA A 255 6.80 17.18 3.11
N GLU A 256 6.14 18.28 3.46
CA GLU A 256 6.60 19.61 3.07
C GLU A 256 8.02 19.85 3.60
N PRO A 257 8.98 20.34 2.77
CA PRO A 257 10.38 20.46 3.14
C PRO A 257 10.63 21.19 4.48
N ARG A 258 9.80 22.19 4.81
CA ARG A 258 9.88 22.90 6.09
C ARG A 258 9.73 22.01 7.33
N TYR A 259 8.91 20.95 7.26
CA TYR A 259 8.73 20.01 8.37
C TYR A 259 9.91 19.05 8.43
N THR A 260 10.42 18.62 7.28
CA THR A 260 11.63 17.81 7.22
C THR A 260 12.83 18.54 7.82
N PHE A 261 13.08 19.80 7.46
CA PHE A 261 14.20 20.57 8.03
C PHE A 261 14.02 20.91 9.51
N ARG A 262 12.78 20.96 10.01
CA ARG A 262 12.49 21.12 11.44
C ARG A 262 12.82 19.84 12.21
N ASP A 263 12.37 18.70 11.71
CA ASP A 263 12.51 17.40 12.38
C ASP A 263 13.93 16.83 12.22
N TYR A 264 14.61 17.15 11.11
CA TYR A 264 15.98 16.76 10.78
C TYR A 264 16.86 17.99 10.50
N PRO A 265 17.17 18.80 11.53
CA PRO A 265 17.96 20.02 11.38
C PRO A 265 19.38 19.70 10.92
N GLN A 266 20.06 20.67 10.30
CA GLN A 266 21.45 20.50 9.82
C GLN A 266 22.47 20.16 10.91
N THR A 267 22.15 20.40 12.18
CA THR A 267 23.01 19.99 13.30
C THR A 267 22.98 18.48 13.52
N ASP A 268 21.93 17.79 13.06
CA ASP A 268 21.81 16.34 13.09
C ASP A 268 22.52 15.72 11.88
N GLN A 269 23.65 15.07 12.13
CA GLN A 269 24.50 14.47 11.10
C GLN A 269 24.31 12.95 10.98
N THR A 270 23.27 12.40 11.62
CA THR A 270 22.93 10.97 11.52
C THR A 270 22.51 10.61 10.09
N VAL A 271 22.68 9.33 9.74
CA VAL A 271 22.28 8.79 8.43
C VAL A 271 20.80 9.09 8.11
N PRO A 272 19.82 8.80 8.99
CA PRO A 272 18.41 9.15 8.73
C PRO A 272 18.20 10.64 8.45
N ALA A 273 18.83 11.52 9.24
CA ALA A 273 18.68 12.96 9.07
C ALA A 273 19.23 13.49 7.74
N ARG A 274 20.40 12.99 7.33
CA ARG A 274 20.98 13.30 6.01
C ARG A 274 20.08 12.80 4.90
N TYR A 275 19.53 11.60 5.04
CA TYR A 275 18.68 11.00 4.03
C TYR A 275 17.40 11.80 3.82
N ALA A 276 16.72 12.17 4.91
CA ALA A 276 15.56 13.03 4.88
C ALA A 276 15.85 14.39 4.22
N ARG A 277 16.99 15.01 4.59
CA ARG A 277 17.40 16.30 4.02
C ARG A 277 17.76 16.21 2.55
N ALA A 278 18.39 15.13 2.09
CA ALA A 278 18.74 14.94 0.69
C ALA A 278 17.48 14.97 -0.19
N TYR A 279 16.43 14.23 0.19
CA TYR A 279 15.13 14.30 -0.48
C TYR A 279 14.48 15.70 -0.37
N ALA A 280 14.54 16.35 0.79
CA ALA A 280 13.96 17.69 0.93
C ALA A 280 14.69 18.76 0.09
N TYR A 281 16.02 18.68 -0.03
CA TYR A 281 16.80 19.54 -0.91
C TYR A 281 16.49 19.27 -2.37
N HIS A 282 16.37 17.99 -2.75
CA HIS A 282 15.97 17.58 -4.09
C HIS A 282 14.60 18.17 -4.48
N LYS A 283 13.58 18.01 -3.62
CA LYS A 283 12.24 18.59 -3.80
C LYS A 283 12.22 20.11 -3.97
N THR A 284 13.23 20.80 -3.41
CA THR A 284 13.36 22.27 -3.50
C THR A 284 14.36 22.70 -4.58
N ALA A 285 14.76 21.79 -5.47
CA ALA A 285 15.74 22.00 -6.54
C ALA A 285 17.10 22.55 -6.05
N GLN A 286 17.47 22.30 -4.78
CA GLN A 286 18.78 22.64 -4.21
C GLN A 286 19.77 21.50 -4.50
N VAL A 287 20.08 21.29 -5.79
CA VAL A 287 20.83 20.13 -6.31
C VAL A 287 22.16 19.93 -5.58
N ASP A 288 23.00 20.97 -5.45
CA ASP A 288 24.30 20.86 -4.80
C ASP A 288 24.21 20.41 -3.34
N ARG A 289 23.14 20.83 -2.64
CA ARG A 289 22.92 20.44 -1.24
C ARG A 289 22.40 19.02 -1.13
N ALA A 290 21.51 18.62 -2.05
CA ALA A 290 21.05 17.24 -2.13
C ALA A 290 22.24 16.30 -2.40
N LEU A 291 23.10 16.65 -3.36
CA LEU A 291 24.29 15.87 -3.68
C LEU A 291 25.29 15.82 -2.52
N ALA A 292 25.52 16.94 -1.82
CA ALA A 292 26.38 16.96 -0.64
C ALA A 292 25.88 16.03 0.48
N GLU A 293 24.56 15.95 0.71
CA GLU A 293 23.99 14.99 1.65
C GLU A 293 24.14 13.55 1.14
N THR A 294 23.89 13.27 -0.16
CA THR A 294 24.11 11.92 -0.73
C THR A 294 25.56 11.48 -0.71
N ASP A 295 26.51 12.38 -0.97
CA ASP A 295 27.93 12.08 -0.90
C ASP A 295 28.38 11.81 0.54
N SER A 296 27.78 12.51 1.50
CA SER A 296 28.01 12.23 2.93
C SER A 296 27.46 10.86 3.35
N LEU A 297 26.32 10.43 2.79
CA LEU A 297 25.77 9.09 3.00
C LEU A 297 26.68 8.01 2.41
N LEU A 298 27.12 8.20 1.16
CA LEU A 298 28.04 7.28 0.46
C LEU A 298 29.45 7.24 1.07
N ALA A 299 29.85 8.27 1.84
CA ALA A 299 31.08 8.21 2.62
C ALA A 299 30.97 7.30 3.86
N VAL A 300 29.76 7.11 4.38
CA VAL A 300 29.47 6.15 5.48
C VAL A 300 29.38 4.74 4.92
N ASP A 301 28.63 4.57 3.84
CA ASP A 301 28.48 3.29 3.14
C ASP A 301 28.55 3.48 1.61
N PRO A 302 29.71 3.22 0.99
CA PRO A 302 29.90 3.39 -0.46
C PRO A 302 29.14 2.37 -1.33
N ASP A 303 28.66 1.29 -0.73
CA ASP A 303 28.01 0.15 -1.38
C ASP A 303 26.52 0.03 -0.98
N ASP A 304 25.94 1.00 -0.26
CA ASP A 304 24.50 1.04 -0.01
C ASP A 304 23.77 1.38 -1.34
N PRO A 305 22.96 0.45 -1.89
CA PRO A 305 22.32 0.64 -3.19
C PRO A 305 21.29 1.77 -3.18
N TYR A 306 20.68 2.09 -2.04
CA TYR A 306 19.62 3.10 -1.93
C TYR A 306 20.19 4.51 -1.82
N PHE A 307 21.41 4.66 -1.32
CA PHE A 307 22.16 5.93 -1.42
C PHE A 307 22.68 6.17 -2.83
N LEU A 308 23.14 5.13 -3.51
CA LEU A 308 23.51 5.18 -4.92
C LEU A 308 22.30 5.52 -5.80
N GLU A 309 21.16 4.87 -5.55
CA GLU A 309 19.86 5.16 -6.18
C GLU A 309 19.50 6.64 -6.02
N LEU A 310 19.50 7.16 -4.78
CA LEU A 310 19.16 8.56 -4.53
C LEU A 310 20.10 9.53 -5.24
N LYS A 311 21.43 9.27 -5.23
CA LYS A 311 22.38 10.11 -5.96
C LYS A 311 22.07 10.11 -7.45
N GLY A 312 21.81 8.93 -8.02
CA GLY A 312 21.38 8.76 -9.40
C GLY A 312 20.11 9.53 -9.72
N GLN A 313 19.09 9.45 -8.85
CA GLN A 313 17.84 10.18 -8.99
C GLN A 313 18.06 11.69 -9.02
N VAL A 314 18.82 12.24 -8.05
CA VAL A 314 19.10 13.68 -7.96
C VAL A 314 19.83 14.16 -9.23
N LEU A 315 20.81 13.39 -9.72
CA LEU A 315 21.54 13.72 -10.95
C LEU A 315 20.62 13.67 -12.18
N LEU A 316 19.86 12.59 -12.34
CA LEU A 316 18.96 12.41 -13.48
C LEU A 316 17.90 13.50 -13.56
N GLU A 317 17.18 13.74 -12.46
CA GLU A 317 16.08 14.71 -12.40
C GLU A 317 16.58 16.17 -12.41
N SER A 318 17.87 16.42 -12.17
CA SER A 318 18.50 17.73 -12.36
C SER A 318 19.12 17.95 -13.75
N GLY A 319 18.90 17.02 -14.68
CA GLY A 319 19.38 17.13 -16.06
C GLY A 319 20.84 16.71 -16.26
N ARG A 320 21.37 15.84 -15.37
CA ARG A 320 22.73 15.28 -15.44
C ARG A 320 22.69 13.75 -15.63
N PRO A 321 22.05 13.24 -16.71
CA PRO A 321 21.84 11.80 -16.89
C PRO A 321 23.14 11.01 -17.04
N GLU A 322 24.16 11.59 -17.69
CA GLU A 322 25.47 10.95 -17.88
C GLU A 322 26.15 10.63 -16.54
N GLU A 323 26.08 11.56 -15.60
CA GLU A 323 26.66 11.38 -14.25
C GLU A 323 25.83 10.42 -13.40
N ALA A 324 24.54 10.23 -13.72
CA ALA A 324 23.67 9.30 -13.03
C ALA A 324 23.96 7.83 -13.41
N LEU A 325 24.59 7.56 -14.55
CA LEU A 325 24.79 6.19 -15.05
C LEU A 325 25.61 5.32 -14.09
N ALA A 326 26.75 5.84 -13.60
CA ALA A 326 27.64 5.07 -12.72
C ALA A 326 26.99 4.67 -11.38
N PRO A 327 26.38 5.58 -10.60
CA PRO A 327 25.71 5.18 -9.36
C PRO A 327 24.51 4.28 -9.60
N LEU A 328 23.68 4.54 -10.63
CA LEU A 328 22.51 3.71 -10.92
C LEU A 328 22.89 2.30 -11.37
N ARG A 329 23.90 2.16 -12.22
CA ARG A 329 24.44 0.85 -12.63
C ARG A 329 24.87 0.03 -11.41
N LYS A 330 25.65 0.64 -10.51
CA LYS A 330 26.11 -0.02 -9.30
C LYS A 330 24.95 -0.40 -8.38
N ALA A 331 23.96 0.48 -8.20
CA ALA A 331 22.75 0.17 -7.43
C ALA A 331 21.97 -1.00 -8.04
N THR A 332 21.81 -1.04 -9.37
CA THR A 332 21.17 -2.14 -10.09
C THR A 332 21.90 -3.47 -9.89
N GLU A 333 23.24 -3.48 -9.95
CA GLU A 333 24.05 -4.67 -9.72
C GLU A 333 23.93 -5.20 -8.27
N LEU A 334 24.04 -4.30 -7.29
CA LEU A 334 23.96 -4.64 -5.85
C LEU A 334 22.59 -5.18 -5.44
N THR A 335 21.53 -4.73 -6.12
CA THR A 335 20.15 -5.18 -5.85
C THR A 335 19.67 -6.32 -6.73
N LEU A 336 20.57 -6.92 -7.51
CA LEU A 336 20.26 -8.01 -8.44
C LEU A 336 19.10 -7.65 -9.37
N SER A 337 19.18 -6.44 -9.94
CA SER A 337 18.16 -5.85 -10.79
C SER A 337 16.81 -5.65 -10.08
N ASP A 338 16.81 -4.94 -8.94
CA ASP A 338 15.56 -4.43 -8.38
C ASP A 338 14.75 -3.69 -9.47
N PRO A 339 13.45 -3.93 -9.63
CA PRO A 339 12.69 -3.39 -10.76
C PRO A 339 12.61 -1.86 -10.77
N LEU A 340 12.50 -1.21 -9.60
CA LEU A 340 12.35 0.24 -9.55
C LEU A 340 13.68 0.93 -9.87
N ILE A 341 14.77 0.42 -9.28
CA ILE A 341 16.12 0.92 -9.55
C ILE A 341 16.50 0.65 -11.02
N SER A 342 16.22 -0.55 -11.54
CA SER A 342 16.48 -0.90 -12.95
C SER A 342 15.67 -0.02 -13.91
N SER A 343 14.42 0.29 -13.59
CA SER A 343 13.60 1.21 -14.38
C SER A 343 14.21 2.61 -14.44
N MET A 344 14.70 3.11 -13.29
CA MET A 344 15.36 4.40 -13.23
C MET A 344 16.70 4.40 -13.97
N PHE A 345 17.48 3.32 -13.88
CA PHE A 345 18.72 3.17 -14.63
C PHE A 345 18.47 3.14 -16.15
N GLY A 346 17.48 2.37 -16.61
CA GLY A 346 17.05 2.37 -18.00
C GLY A 346 16.60 3.74 -18.48
N HIS A 347 15.87 4.50 -17.65
CA HIS A 347 15.52 5.88 -17.96
C HIS A 347 16.76 6.78 -18.06
N ALA A 348 17.74 6.65 -17.17
CA ALA A 348 18.98 7.43 -17.23
C ALA A 348 19.76 7.16 -18.52
N LEU A 349 19.87 5.90 -18.94
CA LEU A 349 20.49 5.50 -20.21
C LEU A 349 19.80 6.17 -21.41
N ILE A 350 18.46 6.16 -21.44
CA ILE A 350 17.68 6.81 -22.51
C ILE A 350 17.86 8.34 -22.48
N ALA A 351 17.87 8.94 -21.29
CA ALA A 351 17.96 10.39 -21.08
C ALA A 351 19.31 10.99 -21.49
N THR A 352 20.35 10.17 -21.68
CA THR A 352 21.62 10.64 -22.30
C THR A 352 21.47 11.04 -23.76
N GLU A 353 20.39 10.59 -24.42
CA GLU A 353 20.16 10.71 -25.87
C GLU A 353 21.25 10.05 -26.74
N ASP A 354 22.16 9.27 -26.13
CA ASP A 354 23.16 8.49 -26.84
C ASP A 354 22.61 7.12 -27.22
N LYS A 355 22.53 6.88 -28.53
CA LYS A 355 22.01 5.63 -29.09
C LYS A 355 22.87 4.42 -28.73
N SER A 356 24.14 4.58 -28.36
CA SER A 356 24.95 3.44 -27.91
C SER A 356 24.45 2.84 -26.60
N HIS A 357 23.67 3.57 -25.81
CA HIS A 357 23.10 3.08 -24.56
C HIS A 357 21.80 2.26 -24.74
N PHE A 358 21.20 2.23 -25.93
CA PHE A 358 19.86 1.63 -26.10
C PHE A 358 19.83 0.11 -25.97
N GLU A 359 20.89 -0.59 -26.40
CA GLU A 359 21.00 -2.05 -26.21
C GLU A 359 21.03 -2.41 -24.72
N GLU A 360 21.80 -1.64 -23.94
CA GLU A 360 21.84 -1.82 -22.49
C GLU A 360 20.51 -1.44 -21.83
N ALA A 361 19.90 -0.32 -22.23
CA ALA A 361 18.61 0.11 -21.71
C ALA A 361 17.53 -0.95 -21.95
N GLU A 362 17.52 -1.57 -23.14
CA GLU A 362 16.64 -2.70 -23.44
C GLU A 362 16.86 -3.85 -22.46
N GLN A 363 18.11 -4.29 -22.27
CA GLN A 363 18.44 -5.41 -21.37
C GLN A 363 17.98 -5.14 -19.94
N VAL A 364 18.28 -3.95 -19.41
CA VAL A 364 17.92 -3.53 -18.04
C VAL A 364 16.40 -3.44 -17.88
N LEU A 365 15.70 -2.79 -18.82
CA LEU A 365 14.25 -2.60 -18.74
C LEU A 365 13.48 -3.91 -18.94
N ARG A 366 13.99 -4.84 -19.78
CA ARG A 366 13.43 -6.20 -19.90
C ARG A 366 13.55 -6.98 -18.60
N ALA A 367 14.70 -6.91 -17.93
CA ALA A 367 14.87 -7.51 -16.60
C ALA A 367 13.89 -6.90 -15.59
N SER A 368 13.73 -5.57 -15.62
CA SER A 368 12.78 -4.85 -14.76
C SER A 368 11.34 -5.33 -14.96
N VAL A 369 10.80 -5.30 -16.18
CA VAL A 369 9.38 -5.66 -16.42
C VAL A 369 9.09 -7.15 -16.24
N THR A 370 10.13 -7.99 -16.31
CA THR A 370 10.01 -9.43 -16.00
C THR A 370 9.81 -9.65 -14.50
N ARG A 371 10.48 -8.85 -13.65
CA ARG A 371 10.41 -8.95 -12.19
C ARG A 371 9.22 -8.18 -11.61
N ASP A 372 8.89 -7.02 -12.19
CA ASP A 372 7.70 -6.24 -11.86
C ASP A 372 6.93 -5.88 -13.13
N ARG A 373 5.95 -6.71 -13.45
CA ARG A 373 5.08 -6.51 -14.59
C ARG A 373 4.13 -5.33 -14.41
N TYR A 374 3.90 -4.85 -13.19
CA TYR A 374 2.91 -3.82 -12.86
C TYR A 374 3.51 -2.42 -12.75
N ASN A 375 4.66 -2.19 -13.39
CA ASN A 375 5.32 -0.91 -13.50
C ASN A 375 5.04 -0.25 -14.87
N PRO A 376 4.04 0.64 -14.99
CA PRO A 376 3.71 1.29 -16.26
C PRO A 376 4.83 2.19 -16.78
N PHE A 377 5.68 2.73 -15.89
CA PHE A 377 6.81 3.56 -16.28
C PHE A 377 7.89 2.72 -16.96
N ALA A 378 8.23 1.55 -16.42
CA ALA A 378 9.18 0.62 -17.04
C ALA A 378 8.76 0.20 -18.45
N TRP A 379 7.47 -0.14 -18.62
CA TRP A 379 6.91 -0.48 -19.93
C TRP A 379 6.95 0.69 -20.91
N TYR A 380 6.67 1.91 -20.44
CA TYR A 380 6.79 3.10 -21.26
C TYR A 380 8.22 3.30 -21.78
N GLN A 381 9.21 3.24 -20.89
CA GLN A 381 10.62 3.39 -21.25
C GLN A 381 11.07 2.28 -22.21
N LEU A 382 10.69 1.03 -21.96
CA LEU A 382 11.01 -0.09 -22.83
C LEU A 382 10.41 0.08 -24.24
N GLY A 383 9.17 0.59 -24.31
CA GLY A 383 8.52 0.91 -25.58
C GLY A 383 9.26 2.01 -26.36
N MET A 384 9.82 3.01 -25.68
CA MET A 384 10.64 4.04 -26.33
C MET A 384 11.92 3.46 -26.93
N VAL A 385 12.60 2.57 -26.20
CA VAL A 385 13.81 1.89 -26.67
C VAL A 385 13.53 1.07 -27.92
N TYR A 386 12.51 0.20 -27.88
CA TYR A 386 12.10 -0.60 -29.04
C TYR A 386 11.75 0.27 -30.25
N ALA A 387 10.99 1.35 -30.05
CA ALA A 387 10.63 2.25 -31.13
C ALA A 387 11.87 2.92 -31.76
N ALA A 388 12.84 3.31 -30.94
CA ALA A 388 14.06 3.97 -31.40
C ALA A 388 15.03 3.01 -32.11
N GLN A 389 14.99 1.72 -31.76
CA GLN A 389 15.68 0.64 -32.48
C GLN A 389 14.93 0.16 -33.74
N GLY A 390 13.69 0.62 -33.96
CA GLY A 390 12.86 0.25 -35.11
C GLY A 390 11.98 -1.00 -34.91
N ASP A 391 11.96 -1.58 -33.70
CA ASP A 391 11.08 -2.68 -33.33
C ASP A 391 9.68 -2.18 -32.95
N LEU A 392 8.95 -1.72 -33.95
CA LEU A 392 7.59 -1.21 -33.77
C LEU A 392 6.62 -2.25 -33.16
N PRO A 393 6.65 -3.54 -33.53
CA PRO A 393 5.77 -4.54 -32.92
C PRO A 393 5.98 -4.68 -31.41
N ARG A 394 7.22 -4.77 -30.92
CA ARG A 394 7.48 -4.82 -29.47
C ARG A 394 7.18 -3.50 -28.76
N ALA A 395 7.42 -2.37 -29.42
CA ALA A 395 7.00 -1.07 -28.89
C ALA A 395 5.48 -0.97 -28.69
N ARG A 396 4.69 -1.57 -29.59
CA ARG A 396 3.24 -1.68 -29.47
C ARG A 396 2.81 -2.61 -28.34
N LEU A 397 3.52 -3.72 -28.13
CA LEU A 397 3.28 -4.61 -26.99
C LEU A 397 3.50 -3.88 -25.67
N ALA A 398 4.65 -3.21 -25.51
CA ALA A 398 4.96 -2.42 -24.33
C ALA A 398 3.93 -1.30 -24.09
N SER A 399 3.46 -0.65 -25.16
CA SER A 399 2.35 0.31 -25.08
C SER A 399 1.04 -0.32 -24.60
N ALA A 400 0.72 -1.53 -25.06
CA ALA A 400 -0.49 -2.23 -24.66
C ALA A 400 -0.49 -2.53 -23.14
N GLU A 401 0.62 -3.04 -22.62
CA GLU A 401 0.82 -3.30 -21.18
C GLU A 401 0.61 -2.03 -20.34
N GLN A 402 1.33 -0.95 -20.68
CA GLN A 402 1.23 0.33 -20.01
C GLN A 402 -0.20 0.91 -20.04
N GLN A 403 -0.90 0.77 -21.18
CA GLN A 403 -2.25 1.28 -21.37
C GLN A 403 -3.29 0.50 -20.56
N VAL A 404 -3.15 -0.83 -20.40
CA VAL A 404 -4.02 -1.61 -19.52
C VAL A 404 -3.93 -1.09 -18.09
N MET A 405 -2.72 -0.89 -17.57
CA MET A 405 -2.49 -0.38 -16.21
C MET A 405 -3.04 1.04 -16.02
N SER A 406 -2.99 1.85 -17.07
CA SER A 406 -3.54 3.21 -17.08
C SER A 406 -5.04 3.28 -17.35
N ARG A 407 -5.74 2.13 -17.39
CA ARG A 407 -7.18 2.00 -17.68
C ARG A 407 -7.61 2.53 -19.05
N GLN A 408 -6.68 2.57 -20.01
CA GLN A 408 -6.92 2.99 -21.39
C GLN A 408 -7.24 1.77 -22.27
N TYR A 409 -8.22 0.96 -21.86
CA TYR A 409 -8.46 -0.39 -22.40
C TYR A 409 -8.69 -0.43 -23.92
N ALA A 410 -9.41 0.55 -24.47
CA ALA A 410 -9.63 0.65 -25.92
C ALA A 410 -8.33 0.92 -26.70
N MET A 411 -7.40 1.70 -26.12
CA MET A 411 -6.09 1.92 -26.71
C MET A 411 -5.22 0.67 -26.56
N ALA A 412 -5.23 0.05 -25.37
CA ALA A 412 -4.50 -1.17 -25.10
C ALA A 412 -4.85 -2.28 -26.09
N LEU A 413 -6.15 -2.48 -26.36
CA LEU A 413 -6.61 -3.47 -27.33
C LEU A 413 -6.08 -3.20 -28.74
N ARG A 414 -6.08 -1.94 -29.20
CA ARG A 414 -5.53 -1.58 -30.52
C ARG A 414 -4.02 -1.78 -30.58
N SER A 415 -3.30 -1.42 -29.51
CA SER A 415 -1.86 -1.61 -29.41
C SER A 415 -1.50 -3.10 -29.41
N ALA A 416 -2.24 -3.92 -28.66
CA ALA A 416 -2.07 -5.37 -28.62
C ALA A 416 -2.27 -6.02 -30.00
N GLN A 417 -3.34 -5.66 -30.71
CA GLN A 417 -3.61 -6.16 -32.07
C GLN A 417 -2.53 -5.74 -33.07
N ALA A 418 -2.01 -4.51 -32.96
CA ALA A 418 -0.92 -4.05 -33.81
C ALA A 418 0.40 -4.77 -33.51
N ALA A 419 0.65 -5.10 -32.24
CA ALA A 419 1.80 -5.91 -31.83
C ALA A 419 1.68 -7.33 -32.39
N GLU A 420 0.54 -7.99 -32.16
CA GLU A 420 0.24 -9.35 -32.64
C GLU A 420 0.46 -9.48 -34.16
N ALA A 421 -0.03 -8.52 -34.95
CA ALA A 421 0.11 -8.54 -36.41
C ALA A 421 1.56 -8.37 -36.92
N GLY A 422 2.46 -7.84 -36.09
CA GLY A 422 3.85 -7.58 -36.45
C GLY A 422 4.88 -8.50 -35.79
N LEU A 423 4.49 -9.25 -34.75
CA LEU A 423 5.36 -10.17 -34.03
C LEU A 423 5.35 -11.57 -34.69
N PRO A 424 6.44 -12.35 -34.58
CA PRO A 424 6.46 -13.71 -35.13
C PRO A 424 5.43 -14.61 -34.45
N ASP A 425 4.61 -15.29 -35.26
CA ASP A 425 3.58 -16.22 -34.79
C ASP A 425 4.15 -17.25 -33.81
N GLY A 426 3.49 -17.40 -32.65
CA GLY A 426 3.88 -18.33 -31.60
C GLY A 426 5.10 -17.93 -30.76
N SER A 427 5.69 -16.74 -31.00
CA SER A 427 6.72 -16.20 -30.10
C SER A 427 6.15 -15.82 -28.72
N PRO A 428 6.96 -15.79 -27.65
CA PRO A 428 6.49 -15.35 -26.33
C PRO A 428 5.84 -13.97 -26.34
N ASP A 429 6.41 -13.02 -27.08
CA ASP A 429 5.85 -11.66 -27.21
C ASP A 429 4.52 -11.66 -27.97
N TRP A 430 4.37 -12.52 -28.98
CA TRP A 430 3.12 -12.68 -29.72
C TRP A 430 2.00 -13.25 -28.83
N LEU A 431 2.31 -14.30 -28.06
CA LEU A 431 1.37 -14.86 -27.08
C LEU A 431 0.99 -13.81 -26.04
N ARG A 432 1.96 -13.02 -25.58
CA ARG A 432 1.70 -11.95 -24.61
C ARG A 432 0.81 -10.85 -25.18
N ALA A 433 0.99 -10.48 -26.45
CA ALA A 433 0.12 -9.53 -27.13
C ALA A 433 -1.34 -10.02 -27.15
N GLN A 434 -1.57 -11.31 -27.39
CA GLN A 434 -2.91 -11.91 -27.31
C GLN A 434 -3.49 -11.83 -25.91
N ASP A 435 -2.71 -12.20 -24.88
CA ASP A 435 -3.16 -12.17 -23.49
C ASP A 435 -3.59 -10.76 -23.05
N VAL A 436 -2.75 -9.76 -23.33
CA VAL A 436 -3.04 -8.36 -23.01
C VAL A 436 -4.25 -7.87 -23.81
N GLY A 437 -4.41 -8.28 -25.07
CA GLY A 437 -5.57 -7.98 -25.89
C GLY A 437 -6.87 -8.56 -25.31
N MET A 438 -6.85 -9.82 -24.87
CA MET A 438 -7.99 -10.47 -24.21
C MET A 438 -8.33 -9.77 -22.89
N GLN A 439 -7.32 -9.47 -22.07
CA GLN A 439 -7.49 -8.74 -20.81
C GLN A 439 -8.12 -7.36 -21.04
N ALA A 440 -7.59 -6.58 -22.00
CA ALA A 440 -8.12 -5.27 -22.33
C ALA A 440 -9.57 -5.32 -22.81
N ARG A 441 -9.94 -6.33 -23.61
CA ARG A 441 -11.32 -6.54 -24.05
C ARG A 441 -12.27 -6.80 -22.88
N ALA A 442 -11.92 -7.74 -22.00
CA ALA A 442 -12.73 -8.07 -20.83
C ALA A 442 -12.93 -6.86 -19.90
N LEU A 443 -11.87 -6.08 -19.66
CA LEU A 443 -11.95 -4.87 -18.84
C LEU A 443 -12.79 -3.76 -19.49
N LEU A 444 -12.75 -3.66 -20.82
CA LEU A 444 -13.57 -2.71 -21.57
C LEU A 444 -15.07 -3.07 -21.48
N GLU A 445 -15.41 -4.35 -21.64
CA GLU A 445 -16.79 -4.85 -21.50
C GLU A 445 -17.34 -4.57 -20.09
N GLN A 446 -16.56 -4.89 -19.05
CA GLN A 446 -16.95 -4.55 -17.66
C GLN A 446 -17.12 -3.04 -17.42
N GLN A 447 -16.34 -2.20 -18.11
CA GLN A 447 -16.48 -0.75 -18.00
C GLN A 447 -17.75 -0.25 -18.69
N MET A 448 -18.18 -0.90 -19.76
CA MET A 448 -19.44 -0.59 -20.45
C MET A 448 -20.65 -1.03 -19.64
N ASP A 449 -20.62 -2.21 -19.03
CA ASP A 449 -21.72 -2.74 -18.20
C ASP A 449 -21.97 -1.94 -16.92
N LYS A 450 -20.97 -1.17 -16.47
CA LYS A 450 -21.06 -0.29 -15.29
C LYS A 450 -21.57 1.13 -15.61
N ARG A 451 -21.73 1.48 -16.89
CA ARG A 451 -22.26 2.77 -17.36
C ARG A 451 -23.72 2.63 -17.72
#